data_AF-A0A0F8VSB0-F1
#
_entry.id   AF-A0A0F8VSB0-F1
#
_cell.length_a   1.000
_cell.length_b   1.000
_cell.length_c   1.000
_cell.angle_alpha   90.00
_cell.angle_beta   90.00
_cell.angle_gamma   90.00
#
_symmetry.space_group_name_H-M   'P 1'
#
loop_
_entity.id
_entity.type
_entity.pdbx_description
1 polymer ?
#
loop_
_entity_poly.entity_id
_entity_poly.type
_entity_poly.pdbx_seq_one_letter_code
_entity_poly.pdbx_strand_id
1 'polypeptide(L)'
;QTFWLNGVAVMTDEELDNDADRSSLNTYRFQVDTFAGANSAEFYIDAVGESWDTTSHSGLGYEVGYNINPYDIEPLLDEFYYSDSLTIGWETSLSVVPQLDGHNNVFNFTKGTPAVTSQIYQEEYNFGIVSGAYEFWWQSNSTTENMRFTLLGHSWNEAASISLSELGFIRARDGAGYVNVVGITADTWYHIKITFESDAGGYDGLAADTFNVYVNGTEYGPYDYGVPEPHLDYIRFYSATTETYVEHYFDGIGWTWDSDSDYDVGDNINSHGKEVITALEDEGWDIIVEPYSDIGISGGFDSHKKFLNMTDDSYYTHWSINQDFAPQTYGTVE
;
A
#
# COMPACT_ATOMS: atom_id res chain seq x y z
N GLN A 1 24.24 -8.78 33.72
CA GLN A 1 23.20 -8.20 32.83
C GLN A 1 23.82 -7.92 31.45
N THR A 2 23.06 -7.92 30.35
CA THR A 2 23.64 -7.79 29.00
C THR A 2 22.97 -6.66 28.23
N PHE A 3 23.76 -5.70 27.73
CA PHE A 3 23.29 -4.62 26.86
C PHE A 3 23.77 -4.87 25.44
N TRP A 4 22.86 -4.73 24.47
CA TRP A 4 23.10 -4.94 23.05
C TRP A 4 22.85 -3.64 22.30
N LEU A 5 23.75 -3.29 21.38
CA LEU A 5 23.61 -2.16 20.47
C LEU A 5 23.81 -2.69 19.05
N ASN A 6 22.81 -2.47 18.17
CA ASN A 6 22.82 -2.97 16.78
C ASN A 6 23.12 -4.47 16.67
N GLY A 7 22.52 -5.28 17.55
CA GLY A 7 22.73 -6.74 17.57
C GLY A 7 24.11 -7.18 18.09
N VAL A 8 24.95 -6.25 18.55
CA VAL A 8 26.26 -6.56 19.15
C VAL A 8 26.16 -6.36 20.66
N ALA A 9 26.56 -7.38 21.44
CA ALA A 9 26.66 -7.24 22.89
C ALA A 9 27.78 -6.25 23.22
N VAL A 10 27.42 -5.08 23.75
CA VAL A 10 28.35 -4.01 24.13
C VAL A 10 28.66 -4.02 25.63
N MET A 11 27.87 -4.74 26.42
CA MET A 11 28.10 -4.98 27.84
C MET A 11 27.63 -6.40 28.17
N THR A 12 28.47 -7.21 28.80
CA THR A 12 28.14 -8.58 29.20
C THR A 12 28.54 -8.80 30.65
N ASP A 13 27.56 -8.95 31.52
CA ASP A 13 27.75 -9.28 32.93
C ASP A 13 28.65 -8.32 33.73
N GLU A 14 28.69 -7.07 33.29
CA GLU A 14 29.36 -5.99 34.00
C GLU A 14 28.49 -5.52 35.19
N GLU A 15 29.16 -5.10 36.27
CA GLU A 15 28.46 -4.49 37.41
C GLU A 15 27.87 -3.13 37.00
N LEU A 16 26.56 -2.94 37.25
CA LEU A 16 25.92 -1.65 37.06
C LEU A 16 26.28 -0.70 38.20
N ASP A 17 26.44 0.59 37.90
CA ASP A 17 26.63 1.62 38.92
C ASP A 17 25.38 1.70 39.82
N ASN A 18 25.59 1.74 41.15
CA ASN A 18 24.55 1.59 42.17
C ASN A 18 23.71 0.30 42.04
N ASP A 19 24.36 -0.86 42.02
CA ASP A 19 23.73 -2.16 42.24
C ASP A 19 23.13 -2.25 43.66
N ALA A 20 21.99 -1.60 43.86
CA ALA A 20 21.16 -1.85 45.01
C ALA A 20 20.60 -3.26 44.82
N ASP A 21 20.83 -4.18 45.77
CA ASP A 21 20.37 -5.58 45.86
C ASP A 21 18.86 -5.76 45.55
N ARG A 22 18.43 -5.46 44.32
CA ARG A 22 17.05 -5.42 43.88
C ARG A 22 16.84 -6.56 42.90
N SER A 23 15.82 -7.35 43.16
CA SER A 23 15.49 -8.54 42.38
C SER A 23 14.82 -8.24 41.03
N SER A 24 14.62 -6.97 40.68
CA SER A 24 13.88 -6.57 39.47
C SER A 24 14.24 -5.15 39.03
N LEU A 25 14.27 -4.94 37.72
CA LEU A 25 14.21 -3.62 37.09
C LEU A 25 12.73 -3.26 36.87
N ASN A 26 12.35 -2.03 37.23
CA ASN A 26 10.98 -1.54 37.06
C ASN A 26 10.93 -0.15 36.43
N THR A 27 12.09 0.38 36.01
CA THR A 27 12.22 1.71 35.39
C THR A 27 13.50 1.72 34.57
N TYR A 28 13.46 2.29 33.36
CA TYR A 28 14.62 2.73 32.61
C TYR A 28 14.57 4.25 32.42
N ARG A 29 15.73 4.90 32.32
CA ARG A 29 15.85 6.35 32.14
C ARG A 29 16.86 6.63 31.04
N PHE A 30 16.44 7.42 30.04
CA PHE A 30 17.35 8.06 29.11
C PHE A 30 17.76 9.41 29.69
N GLN A 31 19.07 9.68 29.76
CA GLN A 31 19.60 10.93 30.29
C GLN A 31 20.69 11.44 29.35
N VAL A 32 20.54 12.68 28.90
CA VAL A 32 21.55 13.41 28.13
C VAL A 32 22.15 14.46 29.06
N ASP A 33 23.41 14.29 29.43
CA ASP A 33 24.15 15.26 30.24
C ASP A 33 25.03 16.11 29.33
N THR A 34 24.75 17.42 29.29
CA THR A 34 25.62 18.38 28.59
C THR A 34 26.69 18.86 29.55
N PHE A 35 27.95 18.51 29.29
CA PHE A 35 29.08 19.09 30.01
C PHE A 35 29.37 20.50 29.50
N ALA A 36 29.76 21.41 30.40
CA ALA A 36 29.96 22.82 30.11
C ALA A 36 30.86 23.04 28.87
N GLY A 37 30.28 23.62 27.81
CA GLY A 37 31.02 24.02 26.60
C GLY A 37 30.51 23.45 25.27
N ALA A 38 29.58 22.48 25.27
CA ALA A 38 28.92 22.00 24.06
C ALA A 38 27.53 22.64 23.89
N ASN A 39 27.33 23.36 22.79
CA ASN A 39 26.02 23.83 22.35
C ASN A 39 25.22 22.64 21.83
N SER A 40 24.02 22.43 22.39
CA SER A 40 22.98 21.44 22.01
C SER A 40 23.45 19.99 21.84
N ALA A 41 23.07 19.11 22.78
CA ALA A 41 23.02 17.67 22.52
C ALA A 41 21.59 17.34 22.07
N GLU A 42 21.45 16.89 20.82
CA GLU A 42 20.20 16.37 20.27
C GLU A 42 20.28 14.84 20.29
N PHE A 43 19.23 14.20 20.78
CA PHE A 43 19.10 12.76 20.78
C PHE A 43 17.69 12.41 20.33
N TYR A 44 17.61 11.48 19.39
CA TYR A 44 16.37 11.01 18.81
C TYR A 44 16.20 9.54 19.20
N ILE A 45 15.01 9.22 19.70
CA ILE A 45 14.53 7.85 19.89
C ILE A 45 13.34 7.71 18.96
N ASP A 46 13.35 6.65 18.16
CA ASP A 46 12.23 6.31 17.29
C ASP A 46 11.11 5.69 18.15
N ALA A 47 11.29 4.45 18.60
CA ALA A 47 10.44 3.89 19.64
C ALA A 47 11.18 3.00 20.67
N VAL A 48 10.48 2.72 21.76
CA VAL A 48 10.92 1.86 22.86
C VAL A 48 9.82 0.85 23.11
N GLY A 49 10.19 -0.39 23.38
CA GLY A 49 9.24 -1.33 23.94
C GLY A 49 9.89 -2.53 24.57
N GLU A 50 9.06 -3.23 25.33
CA GLU A 50 9.47 -4.29 26.21
C GLU A 50 9.04 -5.64 25.64
N SER A 51 9.95 -6.62 25.66
CA SER A 51 9.65 -7.99 25.18
C SER A 51 8.57 -8.72 25.99
N TRP A 52 8.11 -8.13 27.10
CA TRP A 52 7.01 -8.63 27.92
C TRP A 52 5.71 -7.83 27.76
N ASP A 53 5.70 -6.78 26.93
CA ASP A 53 4.45 -6.15 26.51
C ASP A 53 3.77 -7.06 25.49
N THR A 54 2.58 -7.51 25.86
CA THR A 54 1.71 -8.39 25.04
C THR A 54 0.35 -7.74 24.80
N THR A 55 0.20 -6.46 25.17
CA THR A 55 -1.10 -5.80 25.27
C THR A 55 -1.23 -4.57 24.39
N SER A 56 -0.11 -3.95 24.01
CA SER A 56 -0.07 -2.93 22.95
C SER A 56 -0.36 -3.54 21.57
N HIS A 57 -0.61 -2.68 20.57
CA HIS A 57 -0.89 -3.08 19.17
C HIS A 57 -1.99 -4.14 19.05
N SER A 58 -3.15 -3.89 19.69
CA SER A 58 -4.30 -4.79 19.66
C SER A 58 -4.02 -6.20 20.20
N GLY A 59 -3.10 -6.33 21.16
CA GLY A 59 -2.75 -7.60 21.82
C GLY A 59 -1.61 -8.37 21.16
N LEU A 60 -0.89 -7.75 20.23
CA LEU A 60 0.29 -8.33 19.59
C LEU A 60 1.57 -8.09 20.40
N GLY A 61 1.61 -7.04 21.23
CA GLY A 61 2.79 -6.69 22.01
C GLY A 61 3.84 -5.89 21.24
N TYR A 62 5.07 -5.88 21.75
CA TYR A 62 6.19 -5.15 21.16
C TYR A 62 7.32 -6.10 20.73
N GLU A 63 7.42 -6.36 19.43
CA GLU A 63 8.53 -7.11 18.83
C GLU A 63 9.57 -6.20 18.15
N VAL A 64 10.81 -6.69 18.04
CA VAL A 64 11.96 -5.96 17.45
C VAL A 64 11.70 -5.47 16.02
N GLY A 65 10.74 -6.09 15.30
CA GLY A 65 10.35 -5.69 13.94
C GLY A 65 9.40 -4.49 13.85
N TYR A 66 8.66 -4.13 14.92
CA TYR A 66 7.72 -3.01 14.87
C TYR A 66 8.40 -1.63 14.89
N ASN A 67 9.60 -1.55 15.48
CA ASN A 67 10.44 -0.34 15.51
C ASN A 67 11.38 -0.24 14.29
N ILE A 68 11.34 -1.25 13.41
CA ILE A 68 12.05 -1.27 12.12
C ILE A 68 11.02 -1.58 11.04
N ASN A 69 9.79 -1.13 11.21
CA ASN A 69 8.84 -1.11 10.12
C ASN A 69 8.96 0.26 9.44
N PRO A 70 9.81 0.44 8.40
CA PRO A 70 9.81 1.67 7.59
C PRO A 70 8.49 1.85 6.81
N TYR A 71 7.59 0.87 6.94
CA TYR A 71 6.30 0.79 6.29
C TYR A 71 5.26 1.14 7.32
N ASP A 72 5.34 2.41 7.67
CA ASP A 72 4.42 3.08 8.54
C ASP A 72 2.99 2.86 8.01
N ILE A 73 2.07 2.53 8.90
CA ILE A 73 0.65 2.49 8.57
C ILE A 73 0.11 3.92 8.55
N GLU A 74 0.81 4.89 9.14
CA GLU A 74 0.39 6.29 9.21
C GLU A 74 0.25 6.94 7.84
N PRO A 75 1.05 6.77 6.78
CA PRO A 75 0.77 7.38 5.48
C PRO A 75 -0.54 6.87 4.83
N LEU A 76 -0.75 5.54 4.86
CA LEU A 76 -2.00 4.91 4.42
C LEU A 76 -3.17 5.24 5.35
N LEU A 77 -2.92 5.55 6.63
CA LEU A 77 -3.97 5.98 7.54
C LEU A 77 -4.14 7.49 7.57
N ASP A 78 -3.15 8.32 7.23
CA ASP A 78 -3.09 9.80 7.22
C ASP A 78 -3.80 10.33 5.99
N GLU A 79 -3.62 9.72 4.82
CA GLU A 79 -4.50 9.95 3.67
C GLU A 79 -5.95 9.55 3.97
N PHE A 80 -6.15 8.48 4.76
CA PHE A 80 -7.46 8.12 5.30
C PHE A 80 -7.91 9.01 6.49
N TYR A 81 -7.00 9.68 7.20
CA TYR A 81 -7.25 10.47 8.43
C TYR A 81 -7.53 11.93 8.10
N TYR A 82 -7.13 12.41 6.92
CA TYR A 82 -7.65 13.66 6.37
C TYR A 82 -9.13 13.55 5.98
N SER A 83 -9.67 12.34 5.87
CA SER A 83 -11.12 12.09 5.91
C SER A 83 -11.57 11.86 7.35
N ASP A 84 -12.55 12.63 7.82
CA ASP A 84 -13.08 12.61 9.20
C ASP A 84 -13.80 11.28 9.57
N SER A 85 -13.65 10.17 8.81
CA SER A 85 -14.58 9.03 8.91
C SER A 85 -14.10 7.63 8.46
N LEU A 86 -12.84 7.21 8.66
CA LEU A 86 -12.50 5.77 8.55
C LEU A 86 -13.29 4.96 9.59
N THR A 87 -14.24 4.15 9.12
CA THR A 87 -15.08 3.30 9.98
C THR A 87 -14.80 1.82 9.71
N ILE A 88 -14.28 1.13 10.73
CA ILE A 88 -13.99 -0.31 10.68
C ILE A 88 -15.16 -1.05 11.34
N GLY A 89 -15.80 -1.96 10.58
CA GLY A 89 -16.86 -2.82 11.10
C GLY A 89 -16.38 -3.75 12.23
N TRP A 90 -17.29 -4.18 13.10
CA TRP A 90 -17.01 -5.13 14.18
C TRP A 90 -16.33 -6.40 13.64
N GLU A 91 -15.34 -6.92 14.37
CA GLU A 91 -14.64 -8.18 14.07
C GLU A 91 -13.93 -8.17 12.69
N THR A 92 -13.60 -6.97 12.21
CA THR A 92 -12.71 -6.73 11.07
C THR A 92 -11.36 -6.29 11.62
N SER A 93 -10.27 -6.89 11.14
CA SER A 93 -8.91 -6.41 11.45
C SER A 93 -8.22 -5.92 10.20
N LEU A 94 -7.44 -4.85 10.40
CA LEU A 94 -6.59 -4.26 9.39
C LEU A 94 -5.14 -4.38 9.80
N SER A 95 -4.29 -4.69 8.83
CA SER A 95 -2.85 -4.74 9.02
C SER A 95 -2.14 -4.41 7.71
N VAL A 96 -0.90 -3.95 7.80
CA VAL A 96 -0.01 -3.88 6.65
C VAL A 96 0.89 -5.12 6.67
N VAL A 97 0.93 -5.82 5.55
CA VAL A 97 1.87 -6.92 5.30
C VAL A 97 3.08 -6.30 4.60
N PRO A 98 4.28 -6.30 5.23
CA PRO A 98 5.45 -5.62 4.68
C PRO A 98 5.84 -6.10 3.29
N GLN A 99 5.65 -7.39 3.02
CA GLN A 99 5.91 -7.99 1.72
C GLN A 99 5.00 -9.21 1.51
N LEU A 100 4.33 -9.28 0.36
CA LEU A 100 3.53 -10.44 -0.08
C LEU A 100 3.69 -10.63 -1.59
N ASP A 101 4.21 -11.79 -2.01
CA ASP A 101 4.35 -12.18 -3.42
C ASP A 101 5.01 -11.12 -4.32
N GLY A 102 5.98 -10.37 -3.79
CA GLY A 102 6.71 -9.32 -4.51
C GLY A 102 6.12 -7.92 -4.36
N HIS A 103 4.90 -7.77 -3.83
CA HIS A 103 4.32 -6.49 -3.45
C HIS A 103 4.82 -6.09 -2.06
N ASN A 104 5.11 -4.81 -1.85
CA ASN A 104 5.50 -4.28 -0.54
C ASN A 104 4.33 -3.46 0.04
N ASN A 105 4.25 -3.35 1.36
CA ASN A 105 3.29 -2.48 2.06
C ASN A 105 1.83 -2.79 1.75
N VAL A 106 1.51 -4.08 1.69
CA VAL A 106 0.21 -4.55 1.25
C VAL A 106 -0.81 -4.37 2.36
N PHE A 107 -1.92 -3.71 2.05
CA PHE A 107 -3.05 -3.56 2.96
C PHE A 107 -3.82 -4.88 3.05
N ASN A 108 -3.87 -5.50 4.23
CA ASN A 108 -4.64 -6.71 4.50
C ASN A 108 -5.91 -6.37 5.28
N PHE A 109 -7.04 -6.74 4.68
CA PHE A 109 -8.34 -6.82 5.29
C PHE A 109 -8.62 -8.25 5.72
N THR A 110 -8.74 -8.49 7.02
CA THR A 110 -9.11 -9.80 7.55
C THR A 110 -10.49 -9.77 8.18
N LYS A 111 -11.32 -10.72 7.77
CA LYS A 111 -12.63 -10.95 8.36
C LYS A 111 -12.56 -11.99 9.48
N GLY A 112 -12.86 -11.59 10.72
CA GLY A 112 -12.68 -12.44 11.90
C GLY A 112 -13.76 -13.48 12.16
N THR A 113 -15.02 -13.23 11.78
CA THR A 113 -16.16 -14.07 12.20
C THR A 113 -17.25 -14.22 11.14
N PRO A 114 -18.07 -15.29 11.19
CA PRO A 114 -19.10 -15.53 10.21
C PRO A 114 -20.34 -14.69 10.52
N ALA A 115 -21.03 -14.22 9.46
CA ALA A 115 -22.33 -13.54 9.52
C ALA A 115 -22.33 -12.11 10.13
N VAL A 116 -21.18 -11.47 10.25
CA VAL A 116 -21.07 -10.03 10.53
C VAL A 116 -20.70 -9.30 9.25
N THR A 117 -21.35 -8.16 9.00
CA THR A 117 -20.97 -7.25 7.92
C THR A 117 -19.63 -6.62 8.27
N SER A 118 -18.60 -6.94 7.48
CA SER A 118 -17.29 -6.32 7.59
C SER A 118 -17.17 -5.30 6.47
N GLN A 119 -16.98 -4.04 6.84
CA GLN A 119 -16.87 -2.95 5.87
C GLN A 119 -15.86 -1.93 6.32
N ILE A 120 -15.27 -1.31 5.31
CA ILE A 120 -14.48 -0.09 5.41
C ILE A 120 -15.01 0.84 4.34
N TYR A 121 -15.21 2.08 4.73
CA TYR A 121 -15.50 3.14 3.77
C TYR A 121 -14.65 4.35 4.08
N GLN A 122 -14.41 5.11 3.04
CA GLN A 122 -13.78 6.41 3.08
C GLN A 122 -14.72 7.40 2.42
N GLU A 123 -14.94 8.52 3.08
CA GLU A 123 -15.55 9.70 2.46
C GLU A 123 -14.44 10.45 1.73
N GLU A 124 -14.59 10.66 0.42
CA GLU A 124 -13.62 11.45 -0.31
C GLU A 124 -13.73 12.91 0.12
N TYR A 125 -12.59 13.50 0.46
CA TYR A 125 -12.51 14.90 0.88
C TYR A 125 -12.92 15.87 -0.26
N ASN A 126 -12.84 15.40 -1.51
CA ASN A 126 -13.30 16.09 -2.70
C ASN A 126 -14.69 15.61 -3.11
N PHE A 127 -15.73 16.21 -2.53
CA PHE A 127 -17.10 16.05 -3.02
C PHE A 127 -17.19 16.37 -4.52
N GLY A 128 -17.88 15.53 -5.28
CA GLY A 128 -18.27 15.89 -6.65
C GLY A 128 -17.41 15.29 -7.77
N ILE A 129 -16.80 14.12 -7.59
CA ILE A 129 -16.05 13.48 -8.69
C ILE A 129 -17.04 12.98 -9.76
N VAL A 130 -17.00 13.61 -10.93
CA VAL A 130 -17.91 13.31 -12.04
C VAL A 130 -17.37 12.25 -12.99
N SER A 131 -16.06 12.14 -13.13
CA SER A 131 -15.42 11.11 -13.95
C SER A 131 -13.96 10.92 -13.57
N GLY A 132 -13.40 9.78 -13.95
CA GLY A 132 -11.99 9.45 -13.73
C GLY A 132 -11.75 7.95 -13.63
N ALA A 133 -10.64 7.58 -13.01
CA ALA A 133 -10.31 6.19 -12.74
C ALA A 133 -9.80 5.97 -11.32
N TYR A 134 -10.09 4.78 -10.79
CA TYR A 134 -9.36 4.15 -9.70
C TYR A 134 -8.57 2.96 -10.23
N GLU A 135 -7.41 2.71 -9.65
CA GLU A 135 -6.55 1.58 -10.02
C GLU A 135 -5.87 1.02 -8.78
N PHE A 136 -5.76 -0.31 -8.72
CA PHE A 136 -5.17 -1.03 -7.59
C PHE A 136 -4.91 -2.49 -7.95
N TRP A 137 -4.09 -3.15 -7.15
CA TRP A 137 -3.92 -4.60 -7.15
C TRP A 137 -4.79 -5.24 -6.08
N TRP A 138 -5.38 -6.39 -6.40
CA TRP A 138 -6.25 -7.12 -5.49
C TRP A 138 -5.98 -8.63 -5.51
N GLN A 139 -5.75 -9.20 -4.33
CA GLN A 139 -5.60 -10.64 -4.12
C GLN A 139 -6.49 -11.10 -2.96
N SER A 140 -6.90 -12.37 -3.00
CA SER A 140 -7.61 -13.01 -1.89
C SER A 140 -7.17 -14.45 -1.73
N ASN A 141 -7.13 -14.92 -0.49
CA ASN A 141 -6.87 -16.32 -0.16
C ASN A 141 -8.10 -17.23 -0.39
N SER A 142 -9.24 -16.69 -0.83
CA SER A 142 -10.48 -17.43 -1.07
C SER A 142 -11.09 -17.14 -2.44
N THR A 143 -11.74 -18.15 -3.03
CA THR A 143 -12.60 -18.01 -4.22
C THR A 143 -14.08 -18.16 -3.89
N THR A 144 -14.42 -18.37 -2.63
CA THR A 144 -15.77 -18.69 -2.14
C THR A 144 -16.35 -17.59 -1.27
N GLU A 145 -15.63 -16.47 -1.15
CA GLU A 145 -16.04 -15.29 -0.41
C GLU A 145 -16.49 -14.18 -1.37
N ASN A 146 -17.29 -13.23 -0.87
CA ASN A 146 -17.76 -12.08 -1.63
C ASN A 146 -17.30 -10.80 -0.94
N MET A 147 -16.24 -10.23 -1.49
CA MET A 147 -15.74 -8.91 -1.15
C MET A 147 -16.02 -7.98 -2.31
N ARG A 148 -16.55 -6.80 -2.00
CA ARG A 148 -16.94 -5.79 -2.99
C ARG A 148 -16.10 -4.54 -2.82
N PHE A 149 -15.60 -4.02 -3.93
CA PHE A 149 -15.17 -2.63 -4.06
C PHE A 149 -16.33 -1.85 -4.68
N THR A 150 -16.79 -0.80 -4.02
CA THR A 150 -17.98 -0.05 -4.42
C THR A 150 -17.69 1.44 -4.43
N LEU A 151 -18.09 2.10 -5.51
CA LEU A 151 -18.16 3.55 -5.61
C LEU A 151 -19.60 4.00 -5.35
N LEU A 152 -19.78 4.95 -4.44
CA LEU A 152 -21.09 5.42 -4.01
C LEU A 152 -21.21 6.94 -4.20
N GLY A 153 -22.41 7.41 -4.55
CA GLY A 153 -22.74 8.84 -4.48
C GLY A 153 -23.14 9.29 -3.08
N HIS A 154 -23.45 10.59 -2.93
CA HIS A 154 -23.73 11.28 -1.66
C HIS A 154 -24.74 10.58 -0.74
N SER A 155 -25.71 9.88 -1.32
CA SER A 155 -26.80 9.21 -0.58
C SER A 155 -26.50 7.73 -0.27
N TRP A 156 -25.25 7.29 -0.35
CA TRP A 156 -24.85 5.87 -0.19
C TRP A 156 -25.44 4.94 -1.25
N ASN A 157 -25.84 5.50 -2.38
CA ASN A 157 -26.34 4.74 -3.51
C ASN A 157 -25.15 4.10 -4.24
N GLU A 158 -25.23 2.78 -4.45
CA GLU A 158 -24.21 2.02 -5.16
C GLU A 158 -24.30 2.34 -6.67
N ALA A 159 -23.36 3.15 -7.16
CA ALA A 159 -23.23 3.50 -8.57
C ALA A 159 -22.46 2.40 -9.33
N ALA A 160 -21.16 2.31 -9.12
CA ALA A 160 -20.30 1.28 -9.71
C ALA A 160 -19.81 0.29 -8.65
N SER A 161 -19.72 -0.99 -8.99
CA SER A 161 -19.21 -2.01 -8.07
C SER A 161 -18.59 -3.18 -8.81
N ILE A 162 -17.47 -3.65 -8.28
CA ILE A 162 -16.88 -4.93 -8.64
C ILE A 162 -16.76 -5.82 -7.39
N SER A 163 -16.66 -7.12 -7.60
CA SER A 163 -16.49 -8.08 -6.51
C SER A 163 -15.62 -9.25 -6.91
N LEU A 164 -14.75 -9.71 -6.01
CA LEU A 164 -14.31 -11.09 -6.00
C LEU A 164 -15.49 -11.89 -5.44
N SER A 165 -16.18 -12.64 -6.29
CA SER A 165 -17.44 -13.30 -5.94
C SER A 165 -17.23 -14.74 -5.54
N GLU A 166 -18.05 -15.19 -4.59
CA GLU A 166 -18.20 -16.59 -4.15
C GLU A 166 -18.50 -17.59 -5.29
N LEU A 167 -18.84 -17.09 -6.48
CA LEU A 167 -19.04 -17.89 -7.68
C LEU A 167 -17.73 -18.21 -8.43
N GLY A 168 -16.57 -17.76 -7.93
CA GLY A 168 -15.27 -17.96 -8.57
C GLY A 168 -15.01 -17.00 -9.74
N PHE A 169 -15.56 -15.79 -9.69
CA PHE A 169 -15.32 -14.75 -10.70
C PHE A 169 -15.12 -13.37 -10.08
N ILE A 170 -14.32 -12.52 -10.73
CA ILE A 170 -14.53 -11.07 -10.66
C ILE A 170 -15.86 -10.80 -11.35
N ARG A 171 -16.77 -10.11 -10.65
CA ARG A 171 -18.07 -9.69 -11.19
C ARG A 171 -18.18 -8.18 -11.14
N ALA A 172 -18.70 -7.59 -12.21
CA ALA A 172 -19.09 -6.18 -12.25
C ALA A 172 -20.61 -6.08 -12.11
N ARG A 173 -21.08 -5.04 -11.41
CA ARG A 173 -22.49 -4.68 -11.39
C ARG A 173 -22.87 -4.02 -12.71
N ASP A 174 -23.97 -4.45 -13.31
CA ASP A 174 -24.48 -3.91 -14.58
C ASP A 174 -25.98 -3.61 -14.38
N GLY A 175 -26.27 -2.35 -14.04
CA GLY A 175 -27.58 -1.90 -13.60
C GLY A 175 -28.11 -2.68 -12.38
N ALA A 176 -29.24 -3.36 -12.55
CA ALA A 176 -29.87 -4.15 -11.49
C ALA A 176 -29.21 -5.53 -11.28
N GLY A 177 -28.27 -5.93 -12.14
CA GLY A 177 -27.67 -7.25 -12.14
C GLY A 177 -26.16 -7.25 -11.92
N TYR A 178 -25.56 -8.44 -12.04
CA TYR A 178 -24.12 -8.65 -12.00
C TYR A 178 -23.71 -9.59 -13.12
N VAL A 179 -22.64 -9.24 -13.82
CA VAL A 179 -22.05 -10.04 -14.90
C VAL A 179 -20.72 -10.64 -14.46
N ASN A 180 -20.37 -11.82 -15.01
CA ASN A 180 -19.07 -12.44 -14.75
C ASN A 180 -18.05 -11.85 -15.73
N VAL A 181 -16.92 -11.38 -15.21
CA VAL A 181 -15.88 -10.67 -15.95
C VAL A 181 -14.71 -11.61 -16.22
N VAL A 182 -14.02 -12.03 -15.16
CA VAL A 182 -12.84 -12.92 -15.21
C VAL A 182 -12.97 -14.00 -14.15
N GLY A 183 -12.56 -15.23 -14.45
CA GLY A 183 -12.50 -16.30 -13.44
C GLY A 183 -11.33 -16.09 -12.48
N ILE A 184 -11.53 -16.37 -11.19
CA ILE A 184 -10.51 -16.14 -10.17
C ILE A 184 -9.91 -17.43 -9.63
N THR A 185 -8.66 -17.33 -9.18
CA THR A 185 -7.95 -18.33 -8.39
C THR A 185 -7.51 -17.69 -7.08
N ALA A 186 -7.53 -18.48 -6.01
CA ALA A 186 -7.00 -18.03 -4.72
C ALA A 186 -5.51 -17.70 -4.87
N ASP A 187 -5.02 -16.81 -4.00
CA ASP A 187 -3.63 -16.39 -3.90
C ASP A 187 -3.06 -15.84 -5.22
N THR A 188 -3.91 -15.21 -6.03
CA THR A 188 -3.54 -14.63 -7.33
C THR A 188 -3.80 -13.14 -7.34
N TRP A 189 -2.79 -12.36 -7.69
CA TRP A 189 -2.90 -10.92 -7.88
C TRP A 189 -3.62 -10.59 -9.18
N TYR A 190 -4.61 -9.70 -9.09
CA TYR A 190 -5.28 -9.11 -10.23
C TYR A 190 -5.04 -7.61 -10.22
N HIS A 191 -4.56 -7.09 -11.33
CA HIS A 191 -4.49 -5.66 -11.55
C HIS A 191 -5.87 -5.17 -11.99
N ILE A 192 -6.45 -4.25 -11.25
CA ILE A 192 -7.79 -3.74 -11.43
C ILE A 192 -7.74 -2.26 -11.72
N LYS A 193 -8.39 -1.83 -12.82
CA LYS A 193 -8.72 -0.43 -13.07
C LYS A 193 -10.21 -0.29 -13.26
N ILE A 194 -10.81 0.75 -12.71
CA ILE A 194 -12.21 1.11 -12.90
C ILE A 194 -12.22 2.53 -13.44
N THR A 195 -12.68 2.72 -14.67
CA THR A 195 -12.94 4.05 -15.24
C THR A 195 -14.43 4.32 -15.18
N PHE A 196 -14.84 5.54 -14.85
CA PHE A 196 -16.24 5.87 -14.69
C PHE A 196 -16.59 7.27 -15.22
N GLU A 197 -17.87 7.41 -15.56
CA GLU A 197 -18.45 8.65 -16.07
C GLU A 197 -19.87 8.80 -15.52
N SER A 198 -20.05 9.80 -14.66
CA SER A 198 -21.32 10.15 -14.03
C SER A 198 -22.10 11.20 -14.83
N ASP A 199 -21.43 11.93 -15.74
CA ASP A 199 -22.08 12.95 -16.58
C ASP A 199 -21.81 12.77 -18.09
N ALA A 200 -21.92 13.83 -18.88
CA ALA A 200 -21.70 13.75 -20.32
C ALA A 200 -20.21 13.73 -20.73
N GLY A 201 -19.29 13.57 -19.76
CA GLY A 201 -17.86 13.88 -19.83
C GLY A 201 -17.00 13.00 -20.73
N GLY A 202 -17.49 11.87 -21.25
CA GLY A 202 -16.79 11.06 -22.24
C GLY A 202 -15.43 10.50 -21.79
N TYR A 203 -15.14 10.50 -20.49
CA TYR A 203 -13.91 9.93 -19.94
C TYR A 203 -13.79 8.48 -20.38
N ASP A 204 -12.65 8.10 -20.95
CA ASP A 204 -12.43 6.76 -21.50
C ASP A 204 -13.48 6.32 -22.56
N GLY A 205 -14.14 7.29 -23.20
CA GLY A 205 -15.20 7.04 -24.19
C GLY A 205 -16.55 6.59 -23.58
N LEU A 206 -16.70 6.67 -22.26
CA LEU A 206 -17.91 6.27 -21.55
C LEU A 206 -19.08 7.24 -21.77
N ALA A 207 -20.30 6.70 -21.66
CA ALA A 207 -21.51 7.50 -21.60
C ALA A 207 -21.84 7.86 -20.14
N ALA A 208 -22.77 8.79 -19.94
CA ALA A 208 -23.27 9.11 -18.61
C ALA A 208 -23.79 7.87 -17.87
N ASP A 209 -23.48 7.80 -16.58
CA ASP A 209 -23.86 6.72 -15.67
C ASP A 209 -23.29 5.34 -16.09
N THR A 210 -22.06 5.31 -16.61
CA THR A 210 -21.40 4.05 -17.01
C THR A 210 -19.97 3.95 -16.50
N PHE A 211 -19.46 2.72 -16.43
CA PHE A 211 -18.08 2.42 -16.06
C PHE A 211 -17.51 1.25 -16.85
N ASN A 212 -16.18 1.25 -17.06
CA ASN A 212 -15.44 0.07 -17.52
C ASN A 212 -14.66 -0.53 -16.35
N VAL A 213 -14.35 -1.82 -16.47
CA VAL A 213 -13.43 -2.54 -15.59
C VAL A 213 -12.31 -3.11 -16.44
N TYR A 214 -11.07 -2.86 -16.06
CA TYR A 214 -9.91 -3.51 -16.63
C TYR A 214 -9.38 -4.53 -15.65
N VAL A 215 -9.14 -5.75 -16.12
CA VAL A 215 -8.49 -6.81 -15.34
C VAL A 215 -7.23 -7.22 -16.09
N ASN A 216 -6.07 -7.03 -15.48
CA ASN A 216 -4.75 -7.28 -16.09
C ASN A 216 -4.62 -6.60 -17.46
N GLY A 217 -5.06 -5.33 -17.55
CA GLY A 217 -5.01 -4.51 -18.77
C GLY A 217 -6.07 -4.85 -19.83
N THR A 218 -6.89 -5.89 -19.62
CA THR A 218 -8.00 -6.22 -20.54
C THR A 218 -9.27 -5.51 -20.11
N GLU A 219 -9.87 -4.74 -21.01
CA GLU A 219 -11.11 -3.98 -20.80
C GLU A 219 -12.37 -4.86 -20.83
N TYR A 220 -13.32 -4.55 -19.95
CA TYR A 220 -14.65 -5.14 -19.87
C TYR A 220 -15.69 -4.05 -19.57
N GLY A 221 -16.78 -4.00 -20.34
CA GLY A 221 -17.79 -2.95 -20.25
C GLY A 221 -18.14 -2.39 -21.63
N PRO A 222 -18.77 -1.20 -21.70
CA PRO A 222 -19.24 -0.42 -20.56
C PRO A 222 -20.38 -1.11 -19.82
N TYR A 223 -20.43 -0.92 -18.50
CA TYR A 223 -21.52 -1.37 -17.63
C TYR A 223 -22.33 -0.20 -17.12
N ASP A 224 -23.63 -0.42 -16.97
CA ASP A 224 -24.54 0.60 -16.44
C ASP A 224 -24.35 0.75 -14.92
N TYR A 225 -24.41 1.98 -14.42
CA TYR A 225 -24.51 2.24 -12.99
C TYR A 225 -25.73 1.53 -12.41
N GLY A 226 -25.53 0.99 -11.21
CA GLY A 226 -26.59 0.37 -10.46
C GLY A 226 -27.67 1.33 -9.99
N VAL A 227 -27.27 2.56 -9.68
CA VAL A 227 -28.12 3.73 -9.47
C VAL A 227 -27.41 4.92 -10.12
N PRO A 228 -28.05 5.66 -11.03
CA PRO A 228 -27.49 6.89 -11.59
C PRO A 228 -27.14 7.89 -10.49
N GLU A 229 -25.94 8.44 -10.53
CA GLU A 229 -25.42 9.38 -9.54
C GLU A 229 -24.68 10.51 -10.25
N PRO A 230 -24.93 11.78 -9.94
CA PRO A 230 -24.30 12.91 -10.64
C PRO A 230 -22.82 13.10 -10.29
N HIS A 231 -22.37 12.48 -9.19
CA HIS A 231 -20.99 12.43 -8.75
C HIS A 231 -20.82 11.28 -7.74
N LEU A 232 -19.58 10.82 -7.59
CA LEU A 232 -19.19 9.81 -6.61
C LEU A 232 -18.45 10.50 -5.45
N ASP A 233 -18.73 10.05 -4.22
CA ASP A 233 -18.24 10.67 -2.99
C ASP A 233 -17.63 9.65 -2.01
N TYR A 234 -17.87 8.35 -2.19
CA TYR A 234 -17.36 7.32 -1.27
C TYR A 234 -16.80 6.11 -2.00
N ILE A 235 -15.71 5.58 -1.45
CA ILE A 235 -15.23 4.22 -1.72
C ILE A 235 -15.63 3.33 -0.55
N ARG A 236 -16.07 2.11 -0.84
CA ARG A 236 -16.39 1.12 0.18
C ARG A 236 -15.89 -0.28 -0.19
N PHE A 237 -15.12 -0.86 0.72
CA PHE A 237 -14.84 -2.28 0.81
C PHE A 237 -15.91 -2.94 1.68
N TYR A 238 -16.56 -3.98 1.16
CA TYR A 238 -17.70 -4.61 1.84
C TYR A 238 -17.71 -6.12 1.65
N SER A 239 -17.80 -6.85 2.76
CA SER A 239 -18.13 -8.28 2.79
C SER A 239 -19.28 -8.54 3.77
N ALA A 240 -20.20 -9.42 3.38
CA ALA A 240 -21.31 -9.88 4.22
C ALA A 240 -21.57 -11.38 4.11
N THR A 241 -20.55 -12.16 3.75
CA THR A 241 -20.68 -13.61 3.60
C THR A 241 -20.68 -14.34 4.95
N THR A 242 -20.89 -15.65 4.91
CA THR A 242 -20.78 -16.52 6.09
C THR A 242 -19.40 -17.14 6.26
N GLU A 243 -18.43 -16.85 5.38
CA GLU A 243 -17.07 -17.37 5.52
C GLU A 243 -16.30 -16.63 6.61
N THR A 244 -15.37 -17.35 7.23
CA THR A 244 -14.50 -16.90 8.33
C THR A 244 -13.04 -16.92 7.92
N TYR A 245 -12.25 -15.97 8.42
CA TYR A 245 -10.80 -15.92 8.23
C TYR A 245 -10.41 -15.80 6.75
N VAL A 246 -11.19 -15.05 5.99
CA VAL A 246 -10.82 -14.66 4.63
C VAL A 246 -10.01 -13.38 4.70
N GLU A 247 -8.94 -13.37 3.93
CA GLU A 247 -8.03 -12.25 3.79
C GLU A 247 -8.15 -11.69 2.36
N HIS A 248 -8.22 -10.37 2.30
CA HIS A 248 -8.12 -9.62 1.06
C HIS A 248 -6.96 -8.66 1.17
N TYR A 249 -6.13 -8.70 0.15
CA TYR A 249 -4.91 -7.93 0.07
C TYR A 249 -5.07 -6.92 -1.06
N PHE A 250 -4.81 -5.66 -0.73
CA PHE A 250 -4.89 -4.55 -1.66
C PHE A 250 -3.54 -3.85 -1.70
N ASP A 251 -3.13 -3.47 -2.89
CA ASP A 251 -1.87 -2.75 -3.09
C ASP A 251 -2.03 -1.62 -4.12
N GLY A 252 -1.43 -0.47 -3.84
CA GLY A 252 -1.35 0.68 -4.74
C GLY A 252 -2.70 1.25 -5.16
N ILE A 253 -3.60 1.54 -4.20
CA ILE A 253 -4.85 2.22 -4.51
C ILE A 253 -4.54 3.67 -4.85
N GLY A 254 -4.85 4.09 -6.08
CA GLY A 254 -4.82 5.50 -6.43
C GLY A 254 -5.90 5.89 -7.44
N TRP A 255 -5.94 7.18 -7.78
CA TRP A 255 -6.98 7.77 -8.59
C TRP A 255 -6.50 8.94 -9.44
N THR A 256 -7.22 9.23 -10.53
CA THR A 256 -6.76 10.16 -11.57
C THR A 256 -6.89 11.65 -11.23
N TRP A 257 -7.56 11.98 -10.14
CA TRP A 257 -7.68 13.36 -9.63
C TRP A 257 -6.84 13.59 -8.38
N ASP A 258 -5.90 12.67 -8.09
CA ASP A 258 -4.87 12.95 -7.12
C ASP A 258 -4.07 14.17 -7.58
N SER A 259 -3.99 15.16 -6.68
CA SER A 259 -3.40 16.46 -6.98
C SER A 259 -1.89 16.48 -6.75
N ASP A 260 -1.36 15.52 -5.99
CA ASP A 260 0.07 15.24 -5.99
C ASP A 260 0.39 14.45 -7.26
N SER A 261 1.42 14.89 -7.99
CA SER A 261 1.80 14.41 -9.32
C SER A 261 2.31 12.96 -9.38
N ASP A 262 2.04 12.20 -8.33
CA ASP A 262 2.80 11.02 -7.93
C ASP A 262 2.00 9.73 -8.17
N TYR A 263 0.82 9.81 -8.79
CA TYR A 263 0.04 8.64 -9.17
C TYR A 263 0.67 7.91 -10.38
N ASP A 264 1.43 6.84 -10.14
CA ASP A 264 1.70 5.78 -11.12
C ASP A 264 1.27 4.39 -10.62
N VAL A 265 0.68 3.63 -11.54
CA VAL A 265 0.28 2.25 -11.33
C VAL A 265 1.52 1.38 -11.04
N GLY A 266 1.56 0.77 -9.86
CA GLY A 266 2.70 -0.06 -9.47
C GLY A 266 3.77 0.69 -8.68
N ASP A 267 3.51 1.91 -8.22
CA ASP A 267 4.40 2.59 -7.28
C ASP A 267 4.67 1.74 -6.04
N ASN A 268 3.79 0.84 -5.61
CA ASN A 268 4.10 -0.05 -4.47
C ASN A 268 4.84 -1.36 -4.83
N ILE A 269 4.91 -1.72 -6.12
CA ILE A 269 5.85 -2.75 -6.61
C ILE A 269 7.28 -2.22 -6.53
N ASN A 270 7.48 -0.91 -6.72
CA ASN A 270 8.76 -0.20 -6.55
C ASN A 270 8.56 1.21 -5.97
N SER A 271 8.37 1.32 -4.65
CA SER A 271 8.02 2.56 -3.91
C SER A 271 9.08 3.67 -3.93
N HIS A 272 10.06 3.55 -4.82
CA HIS A 272 11.24 4.39 -4.92
C HIS A 272 11.65 4.69 -6.37
N GLY A 273 10.88 4.25 -7.39
CA GLY A 273 11.32 4.25 -8.80
C GLY A 273 11.38 5.62 -9.46
N LYS A 274 10.30 6.40 -9.43
CA LYS A 274 10.14 7.55 -10.33
C LYS A 274 10.98 8.79 -9.99
N GLU A 275 11.05 9.15 -8.71
CA GLU A 275 11.87 10.30 -8.28
C GLU A 275 13.36 10.08 -8.54
N VAL A 276 13.83 8.84 -8.36
CA VAL A 276 15.25 8.51 -8.57
C VAL A 276 15.59 8.43 -10.05
N ILE A 277 14.69 7.97 -10.90
CA ILE A 277 14.86 8.02 -12.37
C ILE A 277 14.94 9.48 -12.82
N THR A 278 14.03 10.34 -12.37
CA THR A 278 14.05 11.78 -12.66
C THR A 278 15.36 12.42 -12.20
N ALA A 279 15.83 12.10 -10.99
CA ALA A 279 17.10 12.61 -10.48
C ALA A 279 18.31 12.14 -11.31
N LEU A 280 18.30 10.91 -11.83
CA LEU A 280 19.34 10.43 -12.74
C LEU A 280 19.31 11.21 -14.06
N GLU A 281 18.12 11.42 -14.65
CA GLU A 281 17.97 12.23 -15.86
C GLU A 281 18.45 13.68 -15.67
N ASP A 282 18.12 14.29 -14.52
CA ASP A 282 18.57 15.64 -14.14
C ASP A 282 20.11 15.73 -13.96
N GLU A 283 20.74 14.65 -13.50
CA GLU A 283 22.21 14.51 -13.41
C GLU A 283 22.86 14.13 -14.76
N GLY A 284 22.08 14.13 -15.85
CA GLY A 284 22.56 13.96 -17.22
C GLY A 284 22.72 12.51 -17.66
N TRP A 285 22.05 11.56 -16.98
CA TRP A 285 21.93 10.19 -17.46
C TRP A 285 20.86 10.09 -18.55
N ASP A 286 21.18 9.41 -19.64
CA ASP A 286 20.22 9.09 -20.70
C ASP A 286 19.66 7.69 -20.45
N ILE A 287 18.36 7.63 -20.14
CA ILE A 287 17.65 6.40 -19.78
C ILE A 287 16.74 6.02 -20.95
N ILE A 288 17.02 4.87 -21.55
CA ILE A 288 16.25 4.35 -22.68
C ILE A 288 15.53 3.08 -22.25
N VAL A 289 14.20 3.19 -22.12
CA VAL A 289 13.31 2.07 -21.81
C VAL A 289 12.60 1.62 -23.09
N GLU A 290 12.91 0.41 -23.56
CA GLU A 290 12.25 -0.19 -24.73
C GLU A 290 10.95 -0.90 -24.30
N PRO A 291 10.00 -1.17 -25.23
CA PRO A 291 8.80 -1.94 -24.90
C PRO A 291 9.14 -3.28 -24.23
N TYR A 292 8.35 -3.66 -23.21
CA TYR A 292 8.52 -4.88 -22.40
C TYR A 292 9.77 -4.91 -21.52
N SER A 293 10.38 -3.75 -21.27
CA SER A 293 11.40 -3.57 -20.23
C SER A 293 10.91 -2.59 -19.17
N ASP A 294 11.43 -2.74 -17.96
CA ASP A 294 11.13 -1.89 -16.82
C ASP A 294 12.43 -1.50 -16.08
N ILE A 295 12.42 -0.32 -15.48
CA ILE A 295 13.51 0.24 -14.68
C ILE A 295 12.92 0.88 -13.44
N GLY A 296 13.49 0.58 -12.28
CA GLY A 296 13.02 1.13 -11.02
C GLY A 296 14.05 0.99 -9.91
N ILE A 297 13.76 1.58 -8.76
CA ILE A 297 14.53 1.33 -7.56
C ILE A 297 13.78 0.32 -6.70
N SER A 298 14.42 -0.82 -6.48
CA SER A 298 13.92 -1.83 -5.56
C SER A 298 14.60 -1.68 -4.19
N GLY A 299 13.88 -2.05 -3.13
CA GLY A 299 14.41 -2.03 -1.77
C GLY A 299 15.34 -3.22 -1.48
N GLY A 300 16.22 -3.09 -0.49
CA GLY A 300 16.84 -4.21 0.25
C GLY A 300 17.36 -5.41 -0.56
N PHE A 301 18.60 -5.39 -1.05
CA PHE A 301 19.28 -6.60 -1.58
C PHE A 301 20.67 -6.76 -1.00
N ASP A 302 20.96 -7.92 -0.39
CA ASP A 302 22.28 -8.28 0.14
C ASP A 302 22.94 -7.15 0.97
N SER A 303 22.22 -6.65 1.98
CA SER A 303 22.57 -5.49 2.85
C SER A 303 22.55 -4.10 2.21
N HIS A 304 22.34 -3.98 0.90
CA HIS A 304 22.11 -2.70 0.23
C HIS A 304 20.68 -2.21 0.45
N LYS A 305 20.52 -0.95 0.86
CA LYS A 305 19.22 -0.36 1.21
C LYS A 305 18.33 -0.11 -0.02
N LYS A 306 18.96 0.22 -1.15
CA LYS A 306 18.32 0.53 -2.43
C LYS A 306 19.23 0.02 -3.55
N PHE A 307 18.65 -0.50 -4.61
CA PHE A 307 19.37 -0.83 -5.83
C PHE A 307 18.52 -0.52 -7.05
N LEU A 308 19.19 -0.16 -8.14
CA LEU A 308 18.56 0.01 -9.43
C LEU A 308 18.24 -1.37 -10.01
N ASN A 309 16.96 -1.67 -10.14
CA ASN A 309 16.44 -2.89 -10.72
C ASN A 309 16.02 -2.62 -12.17
N MET A 310 16.38 -3.54 -13.05
CA MET A 310 16.09 -3.44 -14.48
C MET A 310 15.68 -4.82 -14.98
N THR A 311 14.48 -4.91 -15.53
CA THR A 311 13.92 -6.15 -16.07
C THR A 311 13.65 -6.01 -17.56
N ASP A 312 13.84 -7.11 -18.29
CA ASP A 312 13.56 -7.22 -19.72
C ASP A 312 12.83 -8.55 -19.93
N ASP A 313 11.54 -8.46 -20.19
CA ASP A 313 10.68 -9.62 -20.42
C ASP A 313 10.54 -9.96 -21.91
N SER A 314 11.48 -9.49 -22.73
CA SER A 314 11.49 -9.73 -24.17
C SER A 314 12.54 -10.78 -24.60
N TYR A 315 12.41 -11.21 -25.86
CA TYR A 315 13.43 -12.01 -26.54
C TYR A 315 14.36 -11.19 -27.45
N TYR A 316 14.07 -9.89 -27.65
CA TYR A 316 14.68 -9.09 -28.74
C TYR A 316 14.92 -7.61 -28.43
N THR A 317 14.53 -7.09 -27.26
CA THR A 317 14.82 -5.72 -26.84
C THR A 317 16.00 -5.70 -25.87
N HIS A 318 16.39 -4.48 -25.48
CA HIS A 318 17.41 -4.25 -24.46
C HIS A 318 17.07 -2.96 -23.73
N TRP A 319 17.53 -2.81 -22.49
CA TRP A 319 17.58 -1.53 -21.80
C TRP A 319 19.02 -0.99 -21.83
N SER A 320 19.15 0.34 -21.78
CA SER A 320 20.46 0.96 -21.57
C SER A 320 20.35 2.22 -20.72
N ILE A 321 21.35 2.39 -19.86
CA ILE A 321 21.56 3.61 -19.07
C ILE A 321 22.94 4.12 -19.44
N ASN A 322 22.99 5.33 -19.96
CA ASN A 322 24.22 5.91 -20.47
C ASN A 322 24.54 7.20 -19.73
N GLN A 323 25.80 7.39 -19.35
CA GLN A 323 26.30 8.68 -18.90
C GLN A 323 27.42 9.12 -19.83
N ASP A 324 27.21 10.23 -20.53
CA ASP A 324 28.25 10.85 -21.34
C ASP A 324 29.14 11.72 -20.45
N PHE A 325 30.45 11.44 -20.44
CA PHE A 325 31.44 12.27 -19.77
C PHE A 325 32.53 12.74 -20.74
N ALA A 326 33.07 13.94 -20.47
CA ALA A 326 34.18 14.47 -21.23
C ALA A 326 35.42 13.53 -21.12
N PRO A 327 36.27 13.43 -22.16
CA PRO A 327 37.46 12.58 -22.13
C PRO A 327 38.32 12.83 -20.89
N GLN A 328 38.48 11.80 -20.05
CA GLN A 328 39.30 11.84 -18.85
C GLN A 328 40.69 11.25 -19.12
N THR A 329 41.73 11.81 -18.49
CA THR A 329 43.10 11.26 -18.55
C THR A 329 43.51 10.55 -17.25
N TYR A 330 42.69 10.64 -16.20
CA TYR A 330 42.81 9.94 -14.91
C TYR A 330 41.46 10.01 -14.16
N GLY A 331 41.18 9.05 -13.28
CA GLY A 331 39.95 8.98 -12.47
C GLY A 331 39.63 7.55 -12.01
N THR A 332 38.64 7.40 -11.15
CA THR A 332 38.05 6.12 -10.71
C THR A 332 36.53 6.17 -10.89
N VAL A 333 35.95 5.06 -11.34
CA VAL A 333 34.51 4.81 -11.31
C VAL A 333 34.30 3.85 -10.15
N GLU A 334 33.50 4.25 -9.16
CA GLU A 334 33.10 3.41 -8.02
C GLU A 334 31.59 3.27 -7.99
#